data_AF-A0A934SC01-F1
#
_entry.id   AF-A0A934SC01-F1
#
_cell.length_a   1.000
_cell.length_b   1.000
_cell.length_c   1.000
_cell.angle_alpha   90.00
_cell.angle_beta   90.00
_cell.angle_gamma   90.00
#
_symmetry.space_group_name_H-M   'P 1'
#
loop_
_entity.id
_entity.type
_entity.pdbx_description
1 polymer ?
#
loop_
_entity_poly.entity_id
_entity_poly.type
_entity_poly.pdbx_seq_one_letter_code
_entity_poly.pdbx_strand_id
1 'polypeptide(L)'
;MKFHAFICISLGIAASQARAASEGEVLFKQNCSACHALDQQVVGPSLVEIRSIYLGKPDDFLKWCLAPGKKRPGTIDMPSMAHIPEAGLRQIHAYIMATADGVKEKKSASGDPFASSPTQNERPTVQRIFMPNSGPAAIAVALDSMTSLCWDAGSCRLRYAWTGGFIDGWPYWHANGSEQAKIIGTVRYTEEESPFGSMDGAKFKGYELKGGLPKFYYKLGSTMIGESFTALDGGKGFKRHFELSSPPSSGMKLKLSDDPKVSIESDHGRIEGKTLILTAAEAADFTLTIQFQ
;
A
#
# COMPACT_ATOMS: atom_id res chain seq x y z
N MET A 1 -57.49 39.13 22.43
CA MET A 1 -56.24 38.88 23.18
C MET A 1 -55.89 37.40 23.03
N LYS A 2 -54.65 37.11 22.56
CA LYS A 2 -53.85 35.89 22.86
C LYS A 2 -54.26 34.60 22.11
N PHE A 3 -53.39 33.80 21.49
CA PHE A 3 -51.97 33.84 21.11
C PHE A 3 -51.83 32.76 20.00
N HIS A 4 -51.19 33.06 18.87
CA HIS A 4 -50.83 32.04 17.88
C HIS A 4 -49.58 31.28 18.36
N ALA A 5 -49.68 29.96 18.52
CA ALA A 5 -48.54 29.11 18.83
C ALA A 5 -47.84 28.69 17.53
N PHE A 6 -46.68 29.29 17.25
CA PHE A 6 -45.74 28.81 16.24
C PHE A 6 -44.98 27.60 16.80
N ILE A 7 -45.23 26.42 16.23
CA ILE A 7 -44.42 25.23 16.47
C ILE A 7 -43.16 25.35 15.61
N CYS A 8 -42.04 25.64 16.26
CA CYS A 8 -40.72 25.64 15.63
C CYS A 8 -40.22 24.19 15.57
N ILE A 9 -40.35 23.54 14.41
CA ILE A 9 -39.70 22.25 14.14
C ILE A 9 -38.22 22.53 13.88
N SER A 10 -37.38 22.36 14.91
CA SER A 10 -35.93 22.38 14.76
C SER A 10 -35.48 21.10 14.07
N LEU A 11 -35.15 21.19 12.78
CA LEU A 11 -34.37 20.17 12.06
C LEU A 11 -32.97 20.11 12.70
N GLY A 12 -32.74 19.10 13.53
CA GLY A 12 -31.40 18.75 14.01
C GLY A 12 -30.60 18.11 12.87
N ILE A 13 -29.72 18.89 12.25
CA ILE A 13 -28.71 18.35 11.33
C ILE A 13 -27.66 17.66 12.21
N ALA A 14 -27.76 16.34 12.33
CA ALA A 14 -26.69 15.52 12.89
C ALA A 14 -25.56 15.43 11.86
N ALA A 15 -24.58 16.33 11.96
CA ALA A 15 -23.35 16.23 11.20
C ALA A 15 -22.57 15.00 11.68
N SER A 16 -22.53 13.94 10.87
CA SER A 16 -21.60 12.84 11.04
C SER A 16 -20.19 13.35 10.79
N GLN A 17 -19.47 13.73 11.85
CA GLN A 17 -18.06 14.05 11.75
C GLN A 17 -17.29 12.75 11.45
N ALA A 18 -16.77 12.64 10.23
CA ALA A 18 -15.71 11.69 9.94
C ALA A 18 -14.52 12.03 10.84
N ARG A 19 -14.22 11.15 11.79
CA ARG A 19 -13.13 11.36 12.75
C ARG A 19 -11.81 11.14 12.00
N ALA A 20 -10.95 12.16 11.97
CA ALA A 20 -9.61 12.01 11.42
C ALA A 20 -8.86 10.88 12.16
N ALA A 21 -8.10 10.07 11.42
CA ALA A 21 -7.30 8.99 11.98
C ALA A 21 -6.32 9.55 13.03
N SER A 22 -6.20 8.87 14.17
CA SER A 22 -5.25 9.29 15.21
C SER A 22 -3.80 9.06 14.76
N GLU A 23 -2.85 9.81 15.32
CA GLU A 23 -1.43 9.62 15.00
C GLU A 23 -0.97 8.17 15.26
N GLY A 24 -1.45 7.56 16.36
CA GLY A 24 -1.21 6.15 16.67
C GLY A 24 -1.81 5.18 15.66
N GLU A 25 -2.97 5.50 15.08
CA GLU A 25 -3.58 4.71 14.01
C GLU A 25 -2.75 4.77 12.72
N VAL A 26 -2.27 5.96 12.35
CA VAL A 26 -1.40 6.14 11.17
C VAL A 26 -0.11 5.35 11.32
N LEU A 27 0.56 5.50 12.47
CA LEU A 27 1.78 4.77 12.78
C LEU A 27 1.55 3.25 12.82
N PHE A 28 0.45 2.79 13.41
CA PHE A 28 0.09 1.38 13.42
C PHE A 28 -0.12 0.82 12.01
N LYS A 29 -0.88 1.54 11.17
CA LYS A 29 -1.14 1.13 9.78
C LYS A 29 0.13 1.06 8.93
N GLN A 30 1.11 1.92 9.22
CA GLN A 30 2.37 1.93 8.47
C GLN A 30 3.35 0.83 8.90
N ASN A 31 3.28 0.37 10.15
CA ASN A 31 4.35 -0.45 10.75
C ASN A 31 3.89 -1.80 11.30
N CYS A 32 2.61 -1.96 11.64
CA CYS A 32 2.13 -3.09 12.44
C CYS A 32 1.01 -3.88 11.75
N SER A 33 0.14 -3.22 10.96
CA SER A 33 -1.05 -3.84 10.37
C SER A 33 -0.75 -4.92 9.32
N ALA A 34 0.48 -4.98 8.80
CA ALA A 34 0.93 -6.09 7.95
C ALA A 34 0.98 -7.42 8.70
N CYS A 35 1.25 -7.38 10.02
CA CYS A 35 1.50 -8.56 10.83
C CYS A 35 0.44 -8.80 11.91
N HIS A 36 -0.31 -7.77 12.31
CA HIS A 36 -1.26 -7.82 13.41
C HIS A 36 -2.67 -7.43 12.95
N ALA A 37 -3.62 -8.35 13.15
CA ALA A 37 -5.04 -8.12 12.89
C ALA A 37 -5.81 -7.83 14.18
N LEU A 38 -7.02 -7.30 14.06
CA LEU A 38 -7.81 -6.87 15.22
C LEU A 38 -8.13 -8.02 16.19
N ASP A 39 -8.75 -9.09 15.68
CA ASP A 39 -9.43 -10.10 16.50
C ASP A 39 -8.94 -11.53 16.26
N GLN A 40 -7.89 -11.73 15.48
CA GLN A 40 -7.36 -13.07 15.19
C GLN A 40 -5.85 -13.02 14.95
N GLN A 41 -5.18 -14.13 15.28
CA GLN A 41 -3.77 -14.31 14.95
C GLN A 41 -3.59 -14.42 13.42
N VAL A 42 -2.65 -13.65 12.88
CA VAL A 42 -2.19 -13.74 11.49
C VAL A 42 -0.68 -14.05 11.48
N VAL A 43 0.21 -13.05 11.39
CA VAL A 43 1.67 -13.22 11.58
C VAL A 43 1.95 -13.21 13.06
N GLY A 44 1.62 -12.08 13.67
CA GLY A 44 1.65 -11.88 15.08
C GLY A 44 0.29 -12.15 15.71
N PRO A 45 0.24 -12.10 17.04
CA PRO A 45 -1.01 -12.16 17.79
C PRO A 45 -1.97 -11.04 17.39
N SER A 46 -3.25 -11.26 17.65
CA SER A 46 -4.29 -10.25 17.46
C SER A 46 -4.09 -9.04 18.37
N LEU A 47 -4.75 -7.92 18.05
CA LEU A 47 -4.78 -6.75 18.92
C LEU A 47 -5.52 -7.04 20.23
N VAL A 48 -6.53 -7.90 20.21
CA VAL A 48 -7.22 -8.39 21.41
C VAL A 48 -6.26 -9.13 22.35
N GLU A 49 -5.41 -10.01 21.83
CA GLU A 49 -4.39 -10.68 22.62
C GLU A 49 -3.32 -9.70 23.11
N ILE A 50 -2.80 -8.82 22.25
CA ILE A 50 -1.82 -7.80 22.63
C ILE A 50 -2.38 -6.91 23.75
N ARG A 51 -3.64 -6.49 23.64
CA ARG A 51 -4.34 -5.75 24.68
C ARG A 51 -4.37 -6.52 25.99
N SER A 52 -4.70 -7.81 25.97
CA SER A 52 -4.73 -8.63 27.19
C SER A 52 -3.37 -8.69 27.91
N ILE A 53 -2.27 -8.67 27.15
CA ILE A 53 -0.91 -8.75 27.69
C ILE A 53 -0.46 -7.39 28.25
N TYR A 54 -0.71 -6.31 27.50
CA TYR A 54 -0.11 -4.98 27.74
C TYR A 54 -1.09 -3.92 28.24
N LEU A 55 -2.32 -4.28 28.61
CA LEU A 55 -3.25 -3.36 29.25
C LEU A 55 -2.65 -2.80 30.54
N GLY A 56 -2.57 -1.47 30.63
CA GLY A 56 -1.94 -0.77 31.75
C GLY A 56 -0.41 -0.90 31.83
N LYS A 57 0.24 -1.48 30.81
CA LYS A 57 1.69 -1.75 30.79
C LYS A 57 2.36 -1.19 29.52
N PRO A 58 2.33 0.13 29.30
CA PRO A 58 2.92 0.73 28.11
C PRO A 58 4.44 0.51 28.03
N ASP A 59 5.15 0.51 29.16
CA ASP A 59 6.61 0.35 29.16
C ASP A 59 7.04 -1.08 28.79
N ASP A 60 6.28 -2.09 29.21
CA ASP A 60 6.50 -3.48 28.78
C ASP A 60 6.25 -3.66 27.28
N PHE A 61 5.23 -2.98 26.74
CA PHE A 61 4.97 -2.96 25.30
C PHE A 61 6.14 -2.33 24.53
N LEU A 62 6.65 -1.17 25.00
CA LEU A 62 7.81 -0.52 24.39
C LEU A 62 9.04 -1.43 24.40
N LYS A 63 9.35 -2.03 25.56
CA LYS A 63 10.49 -2.94 25.68
C LYS A 63 10.39 -4.12 24.70
N TRP A 64 9.19 -4.68 24.56
CA TRP A 64 8.94 -5.75 23.59
C TRP A 64 9.10 -5.28 22.15
N CYS A 65 8.56 -4.12 21.78
CA CYS A 65 8.68 -3.59 20.42
C CYS A 65 10.13 -3.27 20.04
N LEU A 66 10.93 -2.78 20.98
CA LEU A 66 12.34 -2.44 20.75
C LEU A 66 13.24 -3.68 20.66
N ALA A 67 13.02 -4.67 21.52
CA ALA A 67 13.83 -5.88 21.59
C ALA A 67 12.94 -7.13 21.74
N PRO A 68 12.19 -7.50 20.68
CA PRO A 68 11.33 -8.68 20.71
C PRO A 68 12.16 -9.95 20.79
N GLY A 69 11.63 -10.97 21.45
CA GLY A 69 12.24 -12.30 21.53
C GLY A 69 11.32 -13.39 20.95
N LYS A 70 11.82 -14.62 20.92
CA LYS A 70 11.01 -15.79 20.53
C LYS A 70 10.08 -16.19 21.67
N LYS A 71 8.77 -16.02 21.48
CA LYS A 71 7.75 -16.30 22.53
C LYS A 71 6.94 -17.57 22.27
N ARG A 72 6.77 -17.98 21.02
CA ARG A 72 5.89 -19.10 20.64
C ARG A 72 6.59 -20.07 19.68
N PRO A 73 6.53 -21.40 19.94
CA PRO A 73 6.98 -22.39 18.98
C PRO A 73 6.16 -22.32 17.68
N GLY A 74 6.82 -22.39 16.53
CA GLY A 74 6.16 -22.42 15.22
C GLY A 74 5.61 -21.08 14.72
N THR A 75 5.81 -19.97 15.43
CA THR A 75 5.54 -18.62 14.91
C THR A 75 6.85 -17.90 14.59
N ILE A 76 6.76 -16.91 13.72
CA ILE A 76 7.90 -16.08 13.36
C ILE A 76 8.27 -15.17 14.54
N ASP A 77 9.53 -14.77 14.59
CA ASP A 77 9.98 -13.77 15.56
C ASP A 77 9.51 -12.39 15.10
N MET A 78 8.96 -11.60 16.02
CA MET A 78 8.59 -10.22 15.72
C MET A 78 9.87 -9.43 15.41
N PRO A 79 9.95 -8.65 14.31
CA PRO A 79 11.11 -7.81 14.05
C PRO A 79 11.15 -6.64 15.04
N SER A 80 12.36 -6.15 15.34
CA SER A 80 12.55 -4.94 16.14
C SER A 80 11.93 -3.72 15.43
N MET A 81 11.20 -2.92 16.19
CA MET A 81 10.58 -1.67 15.75
C MET A 81 11.38 -0.44 16.22
N ALA A 82 12.69 -0.59 16.42
CA ALA A 82 13.58 0.47 16.92
C ALA A 82 13.69 1.69 15.97
N HIS A 83 13.22 1.59 14.73
CA HIS A 83 13.10 2.74 13.81
C HIS A 83 11.96 3.70 14.18
N ILE A 84 11.03 3.27 15.04
CA ILE A 84 9.93 4.11 15.54
C ILE A 84 10.37 4.72 16.88
N PRO A 85 10.34 6.06 17.03
CA PRO A 85 10.62 6.70 18.31
C PRO A 85 9.68 6.23 19.42
N GLU A 86 10.14 6.20 20.66
CA GLU A 86 9.35 5.73 21.82
C GLU A 86 7.99 6.43 21.95
N ALA A 87 7.94 7.74 21.67
CA ALA A 87 6.68 8.49 21.65
C ALA A 87 5.66 7.90 20.65
N GLY A 88 6.12 7.53 19.46
CA GLY A 88 5.28 6.87 18.46
C GLY A 88 4.83 5.47 18.89
N LEU A 89 5.70 4.69 19.53
CA LEU A 89 5.33 3.39 20.09
C LEU A 89 4.27 3.51 21.19
N ARG A 90 4.31 4.56 22.03
CA ARG A 90 3.26 4.83 23.03
C ARG A 90 1.93 5.19 22.38
N GLN A 91 1.95 5.94 21.27
CA GLN A 91 0.73 6.25 20.53
C GLN A 91 0.13 5.00 19.88
N ILE A 92 0.96 4.12 19.31
CA ILE A 92 0.53 2.82 18.79
C ILE A 92 -0.09 1.98 19.92
N HIS A 93 0.54 1.91 21.10
CA HIS A 93 -0.02 1.21 22.26
C HIS A 93 -1.41 1.72 22.62
N ALA A 94 -1.57 3.04 22.76
CA ALA A 94 -2.85 3.66 23.09
C ALA A 94 -3.93 3.35 22.04
N TYR A 95 -3.56 3.39 20.75
CA TYR A 95 -4.45 3.01 19.66
C TYR A 95 -4.89 1.54 19.76
N ILE A 96 -3.96 0.60 19.98
CA ILE A 96 -4.28 -0.83 20.13
C ILE A 96 -5.21 -1.05 21.34
N MET A 97 -4.91 -0.40 22.47
CA MET A 97 -5.73 -0.50 23.67
C MET A 97 -7.17 -0.04 23.43
N ALA A 98 -7.36 1.08 22.72
CA ALA A 98 -8.69 1.61 22.41
C ALA A 98 -9.42 0.74 21.37
N THR A 99 -8.71 0.31 20.32
CA THR A 99 -9.31 -0.40 19.18
C THR A 99 -9.77 -1.81 19.55
N ALA A 100 -9.03 -2.49 20.41
CA ALA A 100 -9.34 -3.85 20.83
C ALA A 100 -10.28 -3.92 22.05
N ASP A 101 -10.74 -2.79 22.58
CA ASP A 101 -11.60 -2.79 23.76
C ASP A 101 -12.98 -3.39 23.46
N GLY A 102 -13.39 -4.40 24.24
CA GLY A 102 -14.64 -5.13 24.04
C GLY A 102 -14.71 -6.05 22.81
N VAL A 103 -13.64 -6.15 22.01
CA VAL A 103 -13.59 -7.04 20.84
C VAL A 103 -13.32 -8.48 21.28
N LYS A 104 -14.03 -9.44 20.68
CA LYS A 104 -13.87 -10.88 20.98
C LYS A 104 -12.89 -11.53 20.01
N GLU A 105 -11.94 -12.29 20.55
CA GLU A 105 -11.00 -13.10 19.76
C GLU A 105 -11.74 -14.16 18.93
N LYS A 106 -11.36 -14.28 17.67
CA LYS A 106 -11.74 -15.37 16.77
C LYS A 106 -10.60 -16.38 16.72
N LYS A 107 -10.94 -17.67 16.79
CA LYS A 107 -9.96 -18.73 16.52
C LYS A 107 -9.53 -18.66 15.06
N SER A 108 -8.23 -18.58 14.82
CA SER A 108 -7.68 -18.78 13.48
C SER A 108 -8.05 -20.19 12.98
N ALA A 109 -8.50 -20.28 11.74
CA ALA A 109 -8.74 -21.57 11.10
C ALA A 109 -7.40 -22.32 10.95
N SER A 110 -7.41 -23.65 11.06
CA SER A 110 -6.23 -24.47 10.74
C SER A 110 -5.92 -24.37 9.25
N GLY A 111 -4.74 -23.87 8.89
CA GLY A 111 -4.31 -23.55 7.52
C GLY A 111 -3.35 -22.36 7.52
N ASP A 112 -2.96 -21.85 6.35
CA ASP A 112 -2.24 -20.57 6.26
C ASP A 112 -3.08 -19.47 6.97
N PRO A 113 -2.60 -18.90 8.09
CA PRO A 113 -3.37 -17.92 8.85
C PRO A 113 -3.58 -16.61 8.08
N PHE A 114 -2.90 -16.41 6.94
CA PHE A 114 -3.04 -15.23 6.07
C PHE A 114 -4.00 -15.40 4.91
N ALA A 115 -4.17 -16.61 4.40
CA ALA A 115 -5.00 -16.90 3.23
C ALA A 115 -6.44 -16.36 3.35
N SER A 116 -6.95 -16.20 4.58
CA SER A 116 -8.30 -15.70 4.84
C SER A 116 -8.36 -14.35 5.57
N SER A 117 -7.21 -13.71 5.85
CA SER A 117 -7.20 -12.42 6.56
C SER A 117 -7.91 -11.34 5.73
N PRO A 118 -8.77 -10.49 6.33
CA PRO A 118 -9.32 -9.32 5.66
C PRO A 118 -8.23 -8.42 5.04
N THR A 119 -7.06 -8.31 5.66
CA THR A 119 -5.92 -7.54 5.10
C THR A 119 -5.38 -8.09 3.78
N GLN A 120 -5.59 -9.39 3.51
CA GLN A 120 -5.25 -10.06 2.25
C GLN A 120 -6.42 -10.14 1.27
N ASN A 121 -7.64 -9.81 1.68
CA ASN A 121 -8.86 -10.00 0.89
C ASN A 121 -9.61 -8.68 0.58
N GLU A 122 -9.42 -7.63 1.38
CA GLU A 122 -9.92 -6.29 1.08
C GLU A 122 -9.13 -5.66 -0.06
N ARG A 123 -9.82 -4.93 -0.94
CA ARG A 123 -9.25 -4.29 -2.12
C ARG A 123 -9.70 -2.83 -2.20
N PRO A 124 -8.81 -1.91 -2.60
CA PRO A 124 -7.39 -2.10 -2.90
C PRO A 124 -6.56 -2.43 -1.65
N THR A 125 -5.41 -3.08 -1.82
CA THR A 125 -4.47 -3.34 -0.70
C THR A 125 -3.02 -3.12 -1.13
N VAL A 126 -2.16 -2.75 -0.18
CA VAL A 126 -0.74 -2.47 -0.38
C VAL A 126 0.06 -3.25 0.65
N GLN A 127 1.05 -4.01 0.20
CA GLN A 127 1.91 -4.82 1.04
C GLN A 127 3.38 -4.60 0.68
N ARG A 128 4.17 -4.13 1.65
CA ARG A 128 5.65 -4.18 1.57
C ARG A 128 6.08 -5.63 1.81
N ILE A 129 6.74 -6.23 0.84
CA ILE A 129 7.18 -7.64 0.91
C ILE A 129 8.24 -7.91 -0.16
N PHE A 130 9.10 -8.90 0.08
CA PHE A 130 10.09 -9.30 -0.92
C PHE A 130 9.39 -10.01 -2.06
N MET A 131 9.31 -9.35 -3.20
CA MET A 131 8.65 -9.87 -4.39
C MET A 131 9.68 -10.53 -5.33
N PRO A 132 9.30 -11.58 -6.08
CA PRO A 132 10.20 -12.21 -7.03
C PRO A 132 10.59 -11.24 -8.13
N ASN A 133 11.81 -11.39 -8.67
CA ASN A 133 12.33 -10.54 -9.75
C ASN A 133 12.23 -9.03 -9.43
N SER A 134 12.44 -8.65 -8.16
CA SER A 134 12.40 -7.28 -7.68
C SER A 134 13.46 -6.99 -6.60
N GLY A 135 13.70 -5.73 -6.28
CA GLY A 135 14.54 -5.35 -5.13
C GLY A 135 13.87 -5.58 -3.78
N PRO A 136 14.63 -5.57 -2.67
CA PRO A 136 14.10 -5.85 -1.32
C PRO A 136 13.13 -4.77 -0.81
N ALA A 137 13.05 -3.62 -1.48
CA ALA A 137 12.13 -2.53 -1.14
C ALA A 137 10.83 -2.56 -1.96
N ALA A 138 10.49 -3.72 -2.53
CA ALA A 138 9.28 -3.90 -3.33
C ALA A 138 7.99 -3.73 -2.52
N ILE A 139 6.97 -3.29 -3.26
CA ILE A 139 5.63 -3.00 -2.78
C ILE A 139 4.67 -3.69 -3.73
N ALA A 140 4.01 -4.73 -3.24
CA ALA A 140 2.89 -5.37 -3.92
C ALA A 140 1.64 -4.51 -3.73
N VAL A 141 0.90 -4.25 -4.79
CA VAL A 141 -0.34 -3.47 -4.78
C VAL A 141 -1.42 -4.25 -5.49
N ALA A 142 -2.52 -4.57 -4.80
CA ALA A 142 -3.73 -5.03 -5.45
C ALA A 142 -4.58 -3.81 -5.77
N LEU A 143 -4.73 -3.49 -7.06
CA LEU A 143 -5.50 -2.34 -7.53
C LEU A 143 -7.00 -2.58 -7.35
N ASP A 144 -7.42 -3.82 -7.61
CA ASP A 144 -8.77 -4.33 -7.39
C ASP A 144 -8.72 -5.85 -7.09
N SER A 145 -9.85 -6.55 -7.23
CA SER A 145 -9.89 -8.00 -7.04
C SER A 145 -9.21 -8.82 -8.13
N MET A 146 -8.84 -8.21 -9.25
CA MET A 146 -8.37 -8.90 -10.46
C MET A 146 -6.95 -8.52 -10.86
N THR A 147 -6.52 -7.29 -10.62
CA THR A 147 -5.29 -6.68 -11.13
C THR A 147 -4.41 -6.27 -9.97
N SER A 148 -3.17 -6.73 -10.01
CA SER A 148 -2.15 -6.38 -9.03
C SER A 148 -0.83 -6.02 -9.73
N LEU A 149 0.04 -5.31 -9.02
CA LEU A 149 1.34 -4.90 -9.52
C LEU A 149 2.43 -4.94 -8.45
N CYS A 150 3.67 -4.98 -8.90
CA CYS A 150 4.87 -4.88 -8.07
C CYS A 150 5.58 -3.58 -8.44
N TRP A 151 5.62 -2.63 -7.50
CA TRP A 151 6.36 -1.38 -7.62
C TRP A 151 7.57 -1.42 -6.69
N ASP A 152 8.76 -1.13 -7.20
CA ASP A 152 10.01 -1.28 -6.47
C ASP A 152 10.56 0.07 -6.02
N ALA A 153 10.48 0.35 -4.71
CA ALA A 153 10.96 1.60 -4.14
C ALA A 153 12.49 1.74 -4.17
N GLY A 154 13.23 0.64 -4.33
CA GLY A 154 14.68 0.67 -4.47
C GLY A 154 15.11 1.16 -5.86
N SER A 155 14.38 0.75 -6.89
CA SER A 155 14.63 1.15 -8.29
C SER A 155 13.68 2.26 -8.80
N CYS A 156 12.76 2.74 -7.96
CA CYS A 156 11.77 3.77 -8.25
C CYS A 156 10.94 3.50 -9.52
N ARG A 157 10.52 2.25 -9.72
CA ARG A 157 9.81 1.87 -10.95
C ARG A 157 8.86 0.70 -10.76
N LEU A 158 7.92 0.60 -11.70
CA LEU A 158 7.14 -0.61 -11.88
C LEU A 158 8.05 -1.77 -12.30
N ARG A 159 7.76 -2.97 -11.81
CA ARG A 159 8.46 -4.21 -12.21
C ARG A 159 7.59 -5.05 -13.13
N TYR A 160 6.37 -5.32 -12.69
CA TYR A 160 5.41 -6.11 -13.45
C TYR A 160 4.01 -5.96 -12.88
N ALA A 161 3.02 -6.36 -13.68
CA ALA A 161 1.62 -6.47 -13.29
C ALA A 161 1.08 -7.86 -13.63
N TRP A 162 0.14 -8.35 -12.82
CA TRP A 162 -0.47 -9.66 -12.97
C TRP A 162 -1.97 -9.61 -12.73
N THR A 163 -2.65 -10.66 -13.21
CA THR A 163 -4.08 -10.86 -13.01
C THR A 163 -4.37 -12.12 -12.20
N GLY A 164 -5.46 -12.14 -11.45
CA GLY A 164 -5.92 -13.27 -10.65
C GLY A 164 -6.04 -12.89 -9.18
N GLY A 165 -5.15 -13.41 -8.34
CA GLY A 165 -5.09 -13.08 -6.92
C GLY A 165 -4.05 -11.99 -6.62
N PHE A 166 -3.66 -11.90 -5.35
CA PHE A 166 -2.63 -10.98 -4.89
C PHE A 166 -1.30 -11.71 -4.68
N ILE A 167 -0.99 -12.11 -3.45
CA ILE A 167 0.26 -12.79 -3.12
C ILE A 167 0.02 -13.88 -2.05
N ASP A 168 0.86 -14.90 -2.07
CA ASP A 168 1.11 -15.77 -0.92
C ASP A 168 2.39 -15.26 -0.24
N GLY A 169 2.20 -14.57 0.90
CA GLY A 169 3.30 -14.04 1.70
C GLY A 169 3.88 -15.04 2.70
N TRP A 170 3.31 -16.24 2.84
CA TRP A 170 3.76 -17.24 3.82
C TRP A 170 5.25 -17.56 3.70
N PRO A 171 5.82 -17.79 2.49
CA PRO A 171 7.25 -18.02 2.32
C PRO A 171 8.10 -16.90 2.96
N TYR A 172 7.77 -15.65 2.69
CA TYR A 172 8.49 -14.51 3.28
C TYR A 172 8.35 -14.46 4.81
N TRP A 173 7.12 -14.59 5.33
CA TRP A 173 6.88 -14.45 6.77
C TRP A 173 7.52 -15.60 7.54
N HIS A 174 7.22 -16.85 7.20
CA HIS A 174 7.70 -18.02 7.95
C HIS A 174 9.23 -18.14 7.98
N ALA A 175 9.91 -17.61 6.95
CA ALA A 175 11.36 -17.58 6.83
C ALA A 175 12.00 -16.28 7.37
N ASN A 176 11.26 -15.46 8.12
CA ASN A 176 11.72 -14.19 8.70
C ASN A 176 12.38 -13.26 7.66
N GLY A 177 11.75 -13.14 6.49
CA GLY A 177 12.21 -12.26 5.42
C GLY A 177 13.42 -12.76 4.61
N SER A 178 13.85 -14.00 4.81
CA SER A 178 14.92 -14.61 3.99
C SER A 178 14.43 -15.22 2.67
N GLU A 179 13.12 -15.37 2.51
CA GLU A 179 12.48 -15.85 1.28
C GLU A 179 11.57 -14.80 0.64
N GLN A 180 11.17 -15.02 -0.61
CA GLN A 180 10.28 -14.14 -1.36
C GLN A 180 8.84 -14.64 -1.33
N ALA A 181 7.87 -13.72 -1.33
CA ALA A 181 6.47 -14.05 -1.54
C ALA A 181 6.24 -14.68 -2.92
N LYS A 182 5.13 -15.39 -3.08
CA LYS A 182 4.70 -15.95 -4.36
C LYS A 182 3.57 -15.13 -4.95
N ILE A 183 3.57 -14.99 -6.26
CA ILE A 183 2.46 -14.38 -6.99
C ILE A 183 1.30 -15.38 -7.04
N ILE A 184 0.10 -14.95 -6.68
CA ILE A 184 -1.13 -15.71 -6.92
C ILE A 184 -1.75 -15.15 -8.19
N GLY A 185 -1.55 -15.83 -9.32
CA GLY A 185 -2.10 -15.40 -10.61
C GLY A 185 -1.09 -15.51 -11.74
N THR A 186 -1.31 -14.73 -12.80
CA THR A 186 -0.52 -14.78 -14.02
C THR A 186 0.02 -13.41 -14.35
N VAL A 187 1.34 -13.28 -14.44
CA VAL A 187 2.00 -12.06 -14.90
C VAL A 187 1.59 -11.77 -16.34
N ARG A 188 1.03 -10.58 -16.56
CA ARG A 188 0.52 -10.12 -17.86
C ARG A 188 1.42 -9.10 -18.52
N TYR A 189 2.24 -8.41 -17.72
CA TYR A 189 3.11 -7.34 -18.18
C TYR A 189 4.37 -7.30 -17.32
N THR A 190 5.53 -7.23 -17.96
CA THR A 190 6.82 -6.98 -17.29
C THR A 190 7.41 -5.70 -17.85
N GLU A 191 7.81 -4.79 -16.98
CA GLU A 191 8.51 -3.58 -17.38
C GLU A 191 10.02 -3.85 -17.37
N GLU A 192 10.64 -3.94 -18.54
CA GLU A 192 12.09 -4.16 -18.67
C GLU A 192 12.88 -2.87 -18.34
N GLU A 193 12.39 -1.72 -18.80
CA GLU A 193 12.98 -0.40 -18.54
C GLU A 193 11.89 0.62 -18.17
N SER A 194 12.20 1.55 -17.26
CA SER A 194 11.31 2.65 -16.94
C SER A 194 11.03 3.48 -18.19
N PRO A 195 9.81 4.05 -18.36
CA PRO A 195 9.54 4.96 -19.47
C PRO A 195 10.43 6.20 -19.48
N PHE A 196 10.98 6.58 -18.32
CA PHE A 196 11.95 7.66 -18.17
C PHE A 196 13.39 7.25 -18.52
N GLY A 197 13.63 6.01 -18.95
CA GLY A 197 14.95 5.47 -19.24
C GLY A 197 15.71 5.07 -17.98
N SER A 198 16.98 5.49 -17.88
CA SER A 198 17.80 5.21 -16.69
C SER A 198 17.19 5.87 -15.44
N MET A 199 17.09 5.06 -14.39
CA MET A 199 16.65 5.49 -13.06
C MET A 199 17.85 5.71 -12.11
N ASP A 200 19.07 5.82 -12.64
CA ASP A 200 20.27 6.05 -11.84
C ASP A 200 20.15 7.37 -11.06
N GLY A 201 20.37 7.29 -9.75
CA GLY A 201 20.23 8.43 -8.85
C GLY A 201 18.79 8.83 -8.52
N ALA A 202 17.79 8.06 -8.98
CA ALA A 202 16.41 8.21 -8.53
C ALA A 202 16.33 7.99 -7.00
N LYS A 203 15.52 8.81 -6.32
CA LYS A 203 15.38 8.75 -4.87
C LYS A 203 13.92 8.67 -4.48
N PHE A 204 13.51 7.53 -3.95
CA PHE A 204 12.18 7.35 -3.36
C PHE A 204 11.96 8.31 -2.18
N LYS A 205 10.76 8.90 -2.11
CA LYS A 205 10.36 9.89 -1.10
C LYS A 205 9.18 9.48 -0.25
N GLY A 206 8.57 8.32 -0.54
CA GLY A 206 7.40 7.83 0.17
C GLY A 206 6.22 7.64 -0.76
N TYR A 207 5.09 7.25 -0.18
CA TYR A 207 3.81 7.23 -0.87
C TYR A 207 2.71 7.66 0.10
N GLU A 208 1.61 8.15 -0.45
CA GLU A 208 0.37 8.37 0.30
C GLU A 208 -0.72 7.40 -0.21
N LEU A 209 -1.70 7.09 0.63
CA LEU A 209 -2.83 6.25 0.24
C LEU A 209 -4.06 7.13 0.00
N LYS A 210 -4.62 7.07 -1.20
CA LYS A 210 -5.88 7.73 -1.57
C LYS A 210 -6.89 6.67 -1.99
N GLY A 211 -7.97 6.52 -1.21
CA GLY A 211 -8.93 5.42 -1.41
C GLY A 211 -8.28 4.03 -1.29
N GLY A 212 -7.19 3.91 -0.53
CA GLY A 212 -6.40 2.68 -0.38
C GLY A 212 -5.39 2.39 -1.50
N LEU A 213 -5.39 3.17 -2.59
CA LEU A 213 -4.39 3.08 -3.66
C LEU A 213 -3.18 3.97 -3.36
N PRO A 214 -1.95 3.52 -3.64
CA PRO A 214 -0.76 4.33 -3.43
C PRO A 214 -0.55 5.34 -4.56
N LYS A 215 -0.15 6.55 -4.17
CA LYS A 215 0.54 7.50 -5.03
C LYS A 215 1.99 7.60 -4.55
N PHE A 216 2.91 7.09 -5.35
CA PHE A 216 4.34 7.05 -5.07
C PHE A 216 4.99 8.39 -5.44
N TYR A 217 5.93 8.82 -4.61
CA TYR A 217 6.72 10.02 -4.85
C TYR A 217 8.19 9.67 -4.92
N TYR A 218 8.86 10.11 -5.98
CA TYR A 218 10.30 9.94 -6.15
C TYR A 218 10.90 11.10 -6.93
N LYS A 219 12.19 11.36 -6.70
CA LYS A 219 12.94 12.41 -7.37
C LYS A 219 13.85 11.80 -8.42
N LEU A 220 13.78 12.27 -9.66
CA LEU A 220 14.70 11.95 -10.74
C LEU A 220 15.37 13.25 -11.22
N GLY A 221 16.68 13.38 -11.00
CA GLY A 221 17.36 14.66 -11.18
C GLY A 221 16.79 15.74 -10.25
N SER A 222 16.30 16.85 -10.80
CA SER A 222 15.61 17.92 -10.06
C SER A 222 14.10 17.70 -9.95
N THR A 223 13.51 16.89 -10.81
CA THR A 223 12.06 16.72 -10.94
C THR A 223 11.51 15.78 -9.88
N MET A 224 10.53 16.23 -9.10
CA MET A 224 9.67 15.35 -8.31
C MET A 224 8.60 14.75 -9.23
N ILE A 225 8.47 13.41 -9.20
CA ILE A 225 7.47 12.64 -9.92
C ILE A 225 6.52 12.03 -8.89
N GLY A 226 5.23 12.32 -9.04
CA GLY A 226 4.13 11.58 -8.44
C GLY A 226 3.63 10.53 -9.42
N GLU A 227 3.46 9.30 -8.99
CA GLU A 227 3.03 8.18 -9.83
C GLU A 227 1.91 7.40 -9.12
N SER A 228 0.78 7.21 -9.79
CA SER A 228 -0.37 6.48 -9.24
C SER A 228 -0.99 5.52 -10.24
N PHE A 229 -1.79 4.59 -9.74
CA PHE A 229 -2.34 3.49 -10.54
C PHE A 229 -3.81 3.26 -10.24
N THR A 230 -4.58 2.91 -11.27
CA THR A 230 -5.97 2.43 -11.14
C THR A 230 -6.20 1.23 -12.07
N ALA A 231 -7.04 0.28 -11.68
CA ALA A 231 -7.35 -0.87 -12.52
C ALA A 231 -8.26 -0.50 -13.71
N LEU A 232 -8.10 -1.20 -14.82
CA LEU A 232 -9.13 -1.28 -15.86
C LEU A 232 -10.12 -2.40 -15.54
N ASP A 233 -11.37 -2.23 -15.95
CA ASP A 233 -12.43 -3.19 -15.68
C ASP A 233 -12.10 -4.62 -16.13
N GLY A 234 -12.46 -5.59 -15.28
CA GLY A 234 -12.38 -7.01 -15.62
C GLY A 234 -10.95 -7.56 -15.75
N GLY A 235 -9.97 -6.92 -15.10
CA GLY A 235 -8.59 -7.40 -15.16
C GLY A 235 -7.92 -7.15 -16.51
N LYS A 236 -8.41 -6.19 -17.30
CA LYS A 236 -7.90 -5.91 -18.65
C LYS A 236 -6.62 -5.09 -18.64
N GLY A 237 -6.15 -4.61 -17.50
CA GLY A 237 -4.97 -3.76 -17.42
C GLY A 237 -5.08 -2.71 -16.34
N PHE A 238 -4.34 -1.62 -16.49
CA PHE A 238 -4.33 -0.52 -15.53
C PHE A 238 -4.02 0.81 -16.21
N LYS A 239 -4.46 1.89 -15.57
CA LYS A 239 -3.99 3.25 -15.87
C LYS A 239 -2.86 3.60 -14.92
N ARG A 240 -1.84 4.26 -15.45
CA ARG A 240 -0.65 4.76 -14.76
C ARG A 240 -0.57 6.26 -14.98
N HIS A 241 -0.78 7.02 -13.93
CA HIS A 241 -0.85 8.48 -13.96
C HIS A 241 0.41 9.09 -13.37
N PHE A 242 0.92 10.13 -14.01
CA PHE A 242 2.14 10.85 -13.61
C PHE A 242 1.87 12.33 -13.42
N GLU A 243 2.45 12.89 -12.35
CA GLU A 243 2.49 14.34 -12.09
C GLU A 243 3.93 14.78 -11.87
N LEU A 244 4.39 15.76 -12.64
CA LEU A 244 5.76 16.27 -12.61
C LEU A 244 5.77 17.72 -12.14
N SER A 245 6.49 17.99 -11.05
CA SER A 245 6.63 19.34 -10.47
C SER A 245 7.38 20.34 -11.36
N SER A 246 8.26 19.87 -12.25
CA SER A 246 9.06 20.71 -13.14
C SER A 246 9.47 19.90 -14.38
N PRO A 247 8.57 19.70 -15.34
CA PRO A 247 8.90 19.03 -16.60
C PRO A 247 9.90 19.87 -17.42
N PRO A 248 10.76 19.25 -18.25
CA PRO A 248 11.70 19.99 -19.10
C PRO A 248 10.97 20.92 -20.07
N SER A 249 11.44 22.15 -20.22
CA SER A 249 10.83 23.14 -21.12
C SER A 249 10.86 22.73 -22.59
N SER A 250 11.77 21.83 -22.97
CA SER A 250 11.84 21.21 -24.31
C SER A 250 10.78 20.14 -24.57
N GLY A 251 9.92 19.84 -23.59
CA GLY A 251 9.07 18.65 -23.60
C GLY A 251 9.83 17.39 -23.18
N MET A 252 9.16 16.25 -23.28
CA MET A 252 9.65 14.96 -22.80
C MET A 252 9.42 13.86 -23.83
N LYS A 253 10.36 12.92 -23.91
CA LYS A 253 10.22 11.69 -24.68
C LYS A 253 10.29 10.52 -23.72
N LEU A 254 9.27 9.67 -23.74
CA LEU A 254 9.19 8.47 -22.93
C LEU A 254 9.26 7.23 -23.80
N LYS A 255 10.08 6.26 -23.39
CA LYS A 255 10.22 4.98 -24.08
C LYS A 255 9.13 4.03 -23.58
N LEU A 256 8.15 3.75 -24.41
CA LEU A 256 7.09 2.81 -24.08
C LEU A 256 7.60 1.37 -24.25
N SER A 257 7.00 0.46 -23.47
CA SER A 257 7.30 -0.97 -23.58
C SER A 257 6.94 -1.50 -24.96
N ASP A 258 7.66 -2.51 -25.40
CA ASP A 258 7.42 -3.26 -26.63
C ASP A 258 6.93 -4.68 -26.40
N ASP A 259 6.46 -4.97 -25.19
CA ASP A 259 5.82 -6.25 -24.88
C ASP A 259 4.58 -6.42 -25.78
N PRO A 260 4.56 -7.42 -26.68
CA PRO A 260 3.44 -7.63 -27.59
C PRO A 260 2.16 -8.07 -26.88
N LYS A 261 2.24 -8.39 -25.58
CA LYS A 261 1.09 -8.76 -24.74
C LYS A 261 0.34 -7.54 -24.20
N VAL A 262 0.80 -6.32 -24.48
CA VAL A 262 0.12 -5.11 -24.04
C VAL A 262 -0.05 -4.11 -25.17
N SER A 263 -1.13 -3.34 -25.12
CA SER A 263 -1.27 -2.09 -25.85
C SER A 263 -1.12 -0.93 -24.87
N ILE A 264 -0.43 0.13 -25.30
CA ILE A 264 -0.19 1.33 -24.50
C ILE A 264 -0.74 2.53 -25.24
N GLU A 265 -1.63 3.27 -24.56
CA GLU A 265 -2.17 4.54 -25.02
C GLU A 265 -1.80 5.65 -24.03
N SER A 266 -1.85 6.90 -24.49
CA SER A 266 -1.60 8.08 -23.68
C SER A 266 -2.75 9.07 -23.88
N ASP A 267 -3.21 9.72 -22.81
CA ASP A 267 -4.24 10.76 -22.88
C ASP A 267 -3.72 12.09 -23.45
N HIS A 268 -2.41 12.31 -23.38
CA HIS A 268 -1.71 13.47 -23.91
C HIS A 268 -0.54 13.08 -24.82
N GLY A 269 -0.05 14.07 -25.58
CA GLY A 269 1.07 13.89 -26.49
C GLY A 269 0.73 13.03 -27.69
N ARG A 270 1.78 12.54 -28.35
CA ARG A 270 1.66 11.65 -29.51
C ARG A 270 2.63 10.49 -29.43
N ILE A 271 2.19 9.31 -29.86
CA ILE A 271 3.01 8.11 -29.90
C ILE A 271 3.55 7.93 -31.32
N GLU A 272 4.88 7.95 -31.46
CA GLU A 272 5.58 7.62 -32.70
C GLU A 272 6.40 6.34 -32.48
N GLY A 273 5.90 5.23 -33.02
CA GLY A 273 6.45 3.90 -32.76
C GLY A 273 6.38 3.55 -31.27
N LYS A 274 7.54 3.46 -30.62
CA LYS A 274 7.67 3.14 -29.17
C LYS A 274 7.97 4.37 -28.31
N THR A 275 7.84 5.57 -28.87
CA THR A 275 8.16 6.82 -28.16
C THR A 275 6.92 7.65 -27.99
N LEU A 276 6.55 7.93 -26.73
CA LEU A 276 5.60 8.98 -26.41
C LEU A 276 6.33 10.32 -26.39
N ILE A 277 5.84 11.29 -27.16
CA ILE A 277 6.38 12.64 -27.25
C ILE A 277 5.34 13.59 -26.63
N LEU A 278 5.75 14.28 -25.56
CA LEU A 278 4.95 15.22 -24.80
C LEU A 278 5.57 16.62 -24.88
N THR A 279 4.73 17.65 -25.01
CA THR A 279 5.15 19.03 -24.73
C THR A 279 5.43 19.22 -23.24
N ALA A 280 6.03 20.35 -22.86
CA ALA A 280 6.30 20.64 -21.44
C ALA A 280 5.02 20.72 -20.61
N ALA A 281 3.93 21.24 -21.16
CA ALA A 281 2.64 21.34 -20.48
C ALA A 281 2.00 19.96 -20.29
N GLU A 282 2.01 19.12 -21.34
CA GLU A 282 1.49 17.75 -21.28
C GLU A 282 2.32 16.86 -20.35
N ALA A 283 3.65 17.06 -20.29
CA ALA A 283 4.52 16.29 -19.40
C ALA A 283 4.32 16.61 -17.92
N ALA A 284 3.60 17.67 -17.57
CA ALA A 284 3.30 18.01 -16.17
C ALA A 284 2.28 17.05 -15.54
N ASP A 285 1.33 16.55 -16.33
CA ASP A 285 0.21 15.71 -15.88
C ASP A 285 -0.30 14.89 -17.07
N PHE A 286 -0.07 13.56 -17.04
CA PHE A 286 -0.52 12.67 -18.11
C PHE A 286 -0.75 11.25 -17.59
N THR A 287 -1.56 10.49 -18.34
CA THR A 287 -1.92 9.11 -18.02
C THR A 287 -1.55 8.19 -19.17
N LEU A 288 -0.86 7.10 -18.84
CA LEU A 288 -0.72 5.94 -19.72
C LEU A 288 -1.81 4.92 -19.40
N THR A 289 -2.49 4.40 -20.42
CA THR A 289 -3.39 3.25 -20.28
C THR A 289 -2.68 2.01 -20.83
N ILE A 290 -2.40 1.05 -19.96
CA ILE A 290 -1.76 -0.22 -20.32
C ILE A 290 -2.85 -1.29 -20.31
N GLN A 291 -3.18 -1.84 -21.46
CA GLN A 291 -4.19 -2.88 -21.61
C GLN A 291 -3.54 -4.20 -22.00
N PHE A 292 -3.83 -5.26 -21.25
CA PHE A 292 -3.39 -6.62 -21.52
C PHE A 292 -4.15 -7.21 -22.72
N GLN A 293 -3.41 -7.89 -23.59
CA GLN A 293 -3.91 -8.64 -24.74
C GLN A 293 -4.06 -10.13 -24.39
#